data_AF-A0A2T3UUZ2-F1
#
_entry.id   AF-A0A2T3UUZ2-F1
#
_cell.length_a   1.000
_cell.length_b   1.000
_cell.length_c   1.000
_cell.angle_alpha   90.00
_cell.angle_beta   90.00
_cell.angle_gamma   90.00
#
_symmetry.space_group_name_H-M   'P 1'
#
loop_
_entity.id
_entity.type
_entity.pdbx_description
1 polymer ?
#
loop_
_entity_poly.entity_id
_entity_poly.type
_entity_poly.pdbx_seq_one_letter_code
_entity_poly.pdbx_strand_id
1 'polypeptide(L)'
;MSFYFFNNVPTVYLEKFCAVRDAFSNLENLLIAAEIINTCHDCWNKETNDFDLLISTGTHKRILVRKPDGFFSMNLPFQVIEYESNICFNYDAYGLPVNAEFISRCRNVINTCSNGAFSQEAIALELCDNFDRDIQSAINYADAICSLLLVDHGYFRFDDDPKNAKDKVHPRYHFDFFFNNSTNVKIGCNTRLDESFFLELFDVNKDRPYLA
;
A
#
# COMPACT_ATOMS: atom_id res chain seq x y z
N MET A 1 11.56 -11.14 -10.78
CA MET A 1 10.50 -10.12 -10.71
C MET A 1 9.21 -10.86 -10.96
N SER A 2 8.21 -10.69 -10.11
CA SER A 2 6.94 -11.43 -10.20
C SER A 2 5.78 -10.48 -9.97
N PHE A 3 4.67 -10.70 -10.68
CA PHE A 3 3.41 -10.00 -10.51
C PHE A 3 2.38 -10.97 -9.94
N TYR A 4 1.64 -10.53 -8.93
CA TYR A 4 0.55 -11.29 -8.32
C TYR A 4 -0.74 -10.49 -8.51
N PHE A 5 -1.65 -11.03 -9.32
CA PHE A 5 -2.91 -10.40 -9.69
C PHE A 5 -4.03 -10.90 -8.78
N PHE A 6 -4.76 -9.98 -8.15
CA PHE A 6 -5.94 -10.28 -7.37
C PHE A 6 -7.16 -9.68 -8.05
N ASN A 7 -8.09 -10.53 -8.47
CA ASN A 7 -9.33 -10.14 -9.13
C ASN A 7 -10.57 -10.56 -8.33
N ASN A 8 -11.69 -9.87 -8.59
CA ASN A 8 -12.94 -10.08 -7.86
C ASN A 8 -12.78 -9.89 -6.34
N VAL A 9 -11.93 -8.95 -5.93
CA VAL A 9 -11.76 -8.62 -4.51
C VAL A 9 -13.09 -8.05 -4.01
N PRO A 10 -13.67 -8.59 -2.91
CA PRO A 10 -14.96 -8.12 -2.42
C PRO A 10 -14.94 -6.62 -2.15
N THR A 11 -15.97 -5.92 -2.62
CA THR A 11 -16.06 -4.45 -2.56
C THR A 11 -15.91 -3.91 -1.13
N VAL A 12 -16.35 -4.67 -0.12
CA VAL A 12 -16.18 -4.34 1.31
C VAL A 12 -14.72 -4.14 1.73
N TYR A 13 -13.75 -4.75 1.04
CA TYR A 13 -12.33 -4.49 1.27
C TYR A 13 -11.83 -3.29 0.47
N LEU A 14 -12.24 -3.16 -0.79
CA LEU A 14 -11.84 -2.05 -1.65
C LEU A 14 -12.32 -0.69 -1.12
N GLU A 15 -13.51 -0.65 -0.51
CA GLU A 15 -14.07 0.55 0.12
C GLU A 15 -13.36 0.97 1.43
N LYS A 16 -12.55 0.08 2.03
CA LYS A 16 -11.75 0.43 3.22
C LYS A 16 -10.56 1.33 2.86
N PHE A 17 -10.05 1.27 1.62
CA PHE A 17 -8.90 2.09 1.23
C PHE A 17 -9.23 3.58 1.38
N CYS A 18 -8.35 4.31 2.05
CA CYS A 18 -8.54 5.72 2.38
C CYS A 18 -7.64 6.62 1.52
N ALA A 19 -7.97 7.92 1.49
CA ALA A 19 -7.12 8.92 0.87
C ALA A 19 -5.83 9.09 1.69
N VAL A 20 -4.67 8.96 1.04
CA VAL A 20 -3.37 9.07 1.72
C VAL A 20 -3.02 10.54 1.94
N ARG A 21 -2.93 10.94 3.22
CA ARG A 21 -2.60 12.32 3.64
C ARG A 21 -1.31 12.41 4.44
N ASP A 22 -0.92 11.29 5.04
CA ASP A 22 0.23 11.13 5.93
C ASP A 22 0.69 9.66 5.93
N ALA A 23 1.75 9.38 6.68
CA ALA A 23 2.30 8.03 6.81
C ALA A 23 1.32 7.05 7.45
N PHE A 24 0.44 7.50 8.36
CA PHE A 24 -0.57 6.66 8.99
C PHE A 24 -1.63 6.21 7.99
N SER A 25 -2.14 7.13 7.17
CA SER A 25 -3.09 6.83 6.09
C SER A 25 -2.49 5.85 5.09
N ASN A 26 -1.19 5.99 4.79
CA ASN A 26 -0.50 5.06 3.91
C ASN A 26 -0.35 3.68 4.57
N LEU A 27 0.02 3.64 5.86
CA LEU A 27 0.11 2.40 6.61
C LEU A 27 -1.26 1.70 6.67
N GLU A 28 -2.35 2.41 6.92
CA GLU A 28 -3.71 1.82 6.87
C GLU A 28 -3.99 1.15 5.51
N ASN A 29 -3.69 1.82 4.41
CA ASN A 29 -3.84 1.22 3.07
C ASN A 29 -2.96 -0.01 2.88
N LEU A 30 -1.72 0.00 3.38
CA LEU A 30 -0.85 -1.16 3.36
C LEU A 30 -1.43 -2.33 4.19
N LEU A 31 -2.04 -2.05 5.35
CA LEU A 31 -2.71 -3.04 6.18
C LEU A 31 -3.96 -3.61 5.51
N ILE A 32 -4.73 -2.80 4.79
CA ILE A 32 -5.88 -3.27 4.00
C ILE A 32 -5.43 -4.21 2.90
N ALA A 33 -4.34 -3.89 2.20
CA ALA A 33 -3.76 -4.80 1.22
C ALA A 33 -3.33 -6.12 1.88
N ALA A 34 -2.63 -6.07 3.01
CA ALA A 34 -2.26 -7.28 3.76
C ALA A 34 -3.48 -8.09 4.23
N GLU A 35 -4.57 -7.43 4.66
CA GLU A 35 -5.83 -8.08 5.02
C GLU A 35 -6.43 -8.82 3.81
N ILE A 36 -6.51 -8.18 2.64
CA ILE A 36 -6.97 -8.82 1.40
C ILE A 36 -6.14 -10.07 1.09
N ILE A 37 -4.81 -9.98 1.16
CA ILE A 37 -3.93 -11.13 0.91
C ILE A 37 -4.21 -12.28 1.90
N ASN A 38 -4.44 -11.95 3.17
CA ASN A 38 -4.69 -12.92 4.23
C ASN A 38 -6.10 -13.54 4.20
N THR A 39 -7.08 -12.90 3.57
CA THR A 39 -8.48 -13.35 3.59
C THR A 39 -9.05 -13.79 2.25
N CYS A 40 -8.55 -13.20 1.15
CA CYS A 40 -9.11 -13.35 -0.19
C CYS A 40 -8.20 -14.22 -1.07
N HIS A 41 -7.86 -15.41 -0.60
CA HIS A 41 -6.97 -16.32 -1.33
C HIS A 41 -7.51 -16.71 -2.71
N ASP A 42 -8.83 -16.94 -2.82
CA ASP A 42 -9.49 -17.31 -4.08
C ASP A 42 -9.48 -16.18 -5.13
N CYS A 43 -9.18 -14.94 -4.72
CA CYS A 43 -9.02 -13.82 -5.63
C CYS A 43 -7.67 -13.84 -6.35
N TRP A 44 -6.69 -14.59 -5.85
CA TRP A 44 -5.38 -14.68 -6.49
C TRP A 44 -5.48 -15.45 -7.81
N ASN A 45 -5.26 -14.75 -8.91
CA ASN A 45 -5.36 -15.30 -10.26
C ASN A 45 -4.00 -15.38 -10.94
N LYS A 46 -3.65 -16.57 -11.44
CA LYS A 46 -2.38 -16.85 -12.14
C LYS A 46 -2.52 -16.83 -13.68
N GLU A 47 -3.74 -16.73 -14.19
CA GLU A 47 -4.05 -16.91 -15.62
C GLU A 47 -4.38 -15.59 -16.34
N THR A 48 -4.79 -14.56 -15.60
CA THR A 48 -5.18 -13.25 -16.15
C THR A 48 -4.27 -12.13 -15.66
N ASN A 49 -4.18 -11.07 -16.48
CA ASN A 49 -3.52 -9.80 -16.13
C ASN A 49 -4.52 -8.75 -15.62
N ASP A 50 -5.81 -9.09 -15.51
CA ASP A 50 -6.83 -8.22 -14.91
C ASP A 50 -6.76 -8.26 -13.37
N PHE A 51 -6.94 -7.12 -12.71
CA PHE A 51 -6.80 -7.02 -11.25
C PHE A 51 -7.60 -5.88 -10.63
N ASP A 52 -8.05 -6.09 -9.40
CA ASP A 52 -8.43 -5.02 -8.47
C ASP A 52 -7.22 -4.58 -7.64
N LEU A 53 -6.34 -5.53 -7.31
CA LEU A 53 -5.11 -5.35 -6.56
C LEU A 53 -3.96 -6.10 -7.24
N LEU A 54 -2.84 -5.41 -7.47
CA LEU A 54 -1.62 -5.97 -8.05
C LEU A 54 -0.46 -5.84 -7.05
N ILE A 55 0.25 -6.93 -6.83
CA ILE A 55 1.52 -6.93 -6.09
C ILE A 55 2.66 -7.17 -7.08
N SER A 56 3.61 -6.25 -7.16
CA SER A 56 4.84 -6.38 -7.92
C SER A 56 6.03 -6.61 -6.98
N THR A 57 6.90 -7.55 -7.34
CA THR A 57 8.11 -7.90 -6.61
C THR A 57 9.33 -7.84 -7.52
N GLY A 58 10.51 -7.59 -6.96
CA GLY A 58 11.76 -7.42 -7.70
C GLY A 58 12.42 -6.11 -7.31
N THR A 59 12.93 -5.37 -8.29
CA THR A 59 13.55 -4.05 -8.06
C THR A 59 12.51 -3.02 -7.62
N HIS A 60 11.34 -3.00 -8.26
CA HIS A 60 10.23 -2.12 -7.87
C HIS A 60 9.18 -2.93 -7.10
N LYS A 61 9.36 -3.03 -5.78
CA LYS A 61 8.38 -3.68 -4.90
C LYS A 61 7.20 -2.75 -4.67
N ARG A 62 6.04 -3.06 -5.24
CA ARG A 62 4.89 -2.13 -5.21
C ARG A 62 3.57 -2.86 -5.06
N ILE A 63 2.64 -2.17 -4.44
CA ILE A 63 1.21 -2.48 -4.43
C ILE A 63 0.55 -1.46 -5.35
N LEU A 64 -0.33 -1.92 -6.24
CA LEU A 64 -1.15 -1.08 -7.11
C LEU A 64 -2.61 -1.48 -6.93
N VAL A 65 -3.46 -0.50 -6.69
CA VAL A 65 -4.89 -0.69 -6.44
C VAL A 65 -5.65 0.05 -7.53
N ARG A 66 -6.59 -0.66 -8.18
CA ARG A 66 -7.53 -0.08 -9.14
C ARG A 66 -8.66 0.62 -8.37
N LYS A 67 -8.98 1.85 -8.78
CA LYS A 67 -10.16 2.60 -8.36
C LYS A 67 -11.08 2.83 -9.56
N PRO A 68 -12.37 3.12 -9.37
CA PRO A 68 -13.26 3.47 -10.47
C PRO A 68 -12.75 4.65 -11.33
N ASP A 69 -12.04 5.58 -10.70
CA ASP A 69 -11.52 6.81 -11.28
C ASP A 69 -10.00 6.77 -11.54
N GLY A 70 -9.35 5.60 -11.50
CA GLY A 70 -7.93 5.49 -11.81
C GLY A 70 -7.20 4.47 -10.94
N PHE A 71 -6.03 4.83 -10.44
CA PHE A 71 -5.15 3.92 -9.73
C PHE A 71 -4.41 4.62 -8.60
N PHE A 72 -4.02 3.90 -7.56
CA PHE A 72 -2.98 4.38 -6.66
C PHE A 72 -1.99 3.28 -6.34
N SER A 73 -0.77 3.68 -5.99
CA SER A 73 0.30 2.76 -5.71
C SER A 73 1.13 3.20 -4.53
N MET A 74 1.62 2.21 -3.79
CA MET A 74 2.50 2.36 -2.63
C MET A 74 3.61 1.31 -2.68
N ASN A 75 4.68 1.56 -1.95
CA ASN A 75 5.77 0.61 -1.74
C ASN A 75 5.24 -0.67 -1.07
N LEU A 76 5.80 -1.82 -1.45
CA LEU A 76 5.63 -3.09 -0.75
C LEU A 76 6.87 -3.34 0.13
N PRO A 77 6.80 -3.05 1.45
CA PRO A 77 7.94 -3.25 2.35
C PRO A 77 8.11 -4.71 2.78
N PHE A 78 7.17 -5.58 2.43
CA PHE A 78 7.14 -6.97 2.86
C PHE A 78 7.75 -7.91 1.81
N GLN A 79 8.30 -9.01 2.29
CA GLN A 79 8.59 -10.16 1.46
C GLN A 79 7.27 -10.90 1.16
N VAL A 80 7.10 -11.30 -0.09
CA VAL A 80 6.01 -12.19 -0.51
C VAL A 80 6.49 -13.62 -0.35
N ILE A 81 5.75 -14.42 0.42
CA ILE A 81 5.94 -15.86 0.54
C ILE A 81 4.84 -16.54 -0.25
N GLU A 82 5.23 -17.34 -1.24
CA GLU A 82 4.32 -18.03 -2.14
C GLU A 82 4.12 -19.48 -1.68
N TYR A 83 2.86 -19.90 -1.58
CA TYR A 83 2.44 -21.28 -1.41
C TYR A 83 1.66 -21.74 -2.65
N GLU A 84 1.19 -22.98 -2.66
CA GLU A 84 0.50 -23.56 -3.81
C GLU A 84 -0.75 -22.76 -4.22
N SER A 85 -1.58 -22.40 -3.24
CA SER A 85 -2.91 -21.79 -3.44
C SER A 85 -3.06 -20.38 -2.87
N ASN A 86 -2.09 -19.87 -2.11
CA ASN A 86 -2.12 -18.52 -1.58
C ASN A 86 -0.72 -17.91 -1.49
N ILE A 87 -0.68 -16.61 -1.20
CA ILE A 87 0.54 -15.92 -0.78
C ILE A 87 0.31 -15.30 0.60
N CYS A 88 1.38 -15.10 1.35
CA CYS A 88 1.36 -14.29 2.55
C CYS A 88 2.52 -13.30 2.57
N PHE A 89 2.45 -12.35 3.49
CA PHE A 89 3.50 -11.36 3.68
C PHE A 89 4.31 -11.66 4.94
N ASN A 90 5.62 -11.47 4.83
CA ASN A 90 6.56 -11.51 5.94
C ASN A 90 7.32 -10.19 6.00
N TYR A 91 7.41 -9.58 7.18
CA TYR A 91 8.27 -8.44 7.40
C TYR A 91 9.67 -8.91 7.80
N ASP A 92 10.45 -9.28 6.77
CA ASP A 92 11.72 -10.00 6.89
C ASP A 92 12.75 -9.28 7.78
N ALA A 93 12.81 -7.95 7.73
CA ALA A 93 13.72 -7.15 8.56
C ALA A 93 13.53 -7.34 10.07
N TYR A 94 12.34 -7.76 10.50
CA TYR A 94 11.98 -7.99 11.90
C TYR A 94 11.60 -9.44 12.20
N GLY A 95 11.62 -10.33 11.19
CA GLY A 95 11.18 -11.71 11.32
C GLY A 95 9.71 -11.87 11.73
N LEU A 96 8.86 -10.91 11.34
CA LEU A 96 7.45 -10.87 11.77
C LEU A 96 6.50 -11.27 10.63
N PRO A 97 5.63 -12.29 10.81
CA PRO A 97 4.58 -12.57 9.83
C PRO A 97 3.55 -11.44 9.82
N VAL A 98 3.14 -10.98 8.64
CA VAL A 98 2.12 -9.93 8.48
C VAL A 98 0.74 -10.58 8.48
N ASN A 99 0.36 -11.12 9.63
CA ASN A 99 -0.91 -11.82 9.86
C ASN A 99 -1.94 -10.89 10.56
N ALA A 100 -3.08 -11.46 10.97
CA ALA A 100 -4.12 -10.72 11.67
C ALA A 100 -3.63 -10.07 12.99
N GLU A 101 -2.69 -10.71 13.69
CA GLU A 101 -2.10 -10.16 14.91
C GLU A 101 -1.24 -8.93 14.59
N PHE A 102 -0.35 -9.02 13.60
CA PHE A 102 0.45 -7.88 13.15
C PHE A 102 -0.44 -6.70 12.72
N ILE A 103 -1.50 -6.97 11.94
CA ILE A 103 -2.45 -5.96 11.50
C ILE A 103 -3.16 -5.31 12.70
N SER A 104 -3.61 -6.09 13.68
CA SER A 104 -4.27 -5.59 14.88
C SER A 104 -3.36 -4.68 15.70
N ARG A 105 -2.09 -5.07 15.88
CA ARG A 105 -1.08 -4.27 16.58
C ARG A 105 -0.80 -2.95 15.84
N CYS A 106 -0.64 -2.99 14.52
CA CYS A 106 -0.47 -1.77 13.73
C CYS A 106 -1.65 -0.80 13.89
N ARG A 107 -2.89 -1.30 13.84
CA ARG A 107 -4.10 -0.49 14.05
C ARG A 107 -4.18 0.08 15.47
N ASN A 108 -3.76 -0.67 16.49
CA ASN A 108 -3.64 -0.13 17.84
C ASN A 108 -2.66 1.06 17.86
N VAL A 109 -1.45 0.90 17.29
CA VAL A 109 -0.47 1.99 17.21
C VAL A 109 -0.99 3.20 16.43
N ILE A 110 -1.68 3.00 15.31
CA ILE A 110 -2.25 4.12 14.54
C ILE A 110 -3.27 4.90 15.39
N ASN A 111 -4.11 4.19 16.17
CA ASN A 111 -5.04 4.80 17.10
C ASN A 111 -4.33 5.54 18.25
N THR A 112 -3.27 4.96 18.82
CA THR A 112 -2.41 5.62 19.82
C THR A 112 -1.87 6.94 19.30
N CYS A 113 -1.26 6.90 18.12
CA CYS A 113 -0.58 8.04 17.52
C CYS A 113 -1.56 9.14 17.12
N SER A 114 -2.80 8.78 16.76
CA SER A 114 -3.85 9.74 16.40
C SER A 114 -4.30 10.59 17.60
N ASN A 115 -4.05 10.15 18.84
CA ASN A 115 -4.47 10.84 20.05
C ASN A 115 -3.44 11.86 20.60
N GLY A 116 -2.29 12.07 19.94
CA GLY A 116 -1.32 13.08 20.35
C GLY A 116 0.11 12.78 19.93
N ALA A 117 1.07 13.51 20.51
CA ALA A 117 2.49 13.20 20.33
C ALA A 117 2.81 11.86 21.00
N PHE A 118 3.45 10.97 20.25
CA PHE A 118 3.86 9.64 20.72
C PHE A 118 5.37 9.50 20.61
N SER A 119 5.94 8.63 21.43
CA SER A 119 7.32 8.16 21.31
C SER A 119 7.33 6.66 21.06
N GLN A 120 8.47 6.14 20.62
CA GLN A 120 8.67 4.71 20.44
C GLN A 120 8.46 3.94 21.75
N GLU A 121 8.89 4.50 22.88
CA GLU A 121 8.68 3.91 24.21
C GLU A 121 7.20 3.91 24.59
N ALA A 122 6.46 4.97 24.29
CA ALA A 122 5.02 5.03 24.53
C ALA A 122 4.27 3.96 23.71
N ILE A 123 4.66 3.77 22.45
CA ILE A 123 4.12 2.70 21.60
C ILE A 123 4.44 1.32 22.18
N ALA A 124 5.70 1.08 22.58
CA ALA A 124 6.12 -0.21 23.14
C ALA A 124 5.38 -0.54 24.45
N LEU A 125 5.18 0.44 25.33
CA LEU A 125 4.41 0.25 26.56
C LEU A 125 2.94 -0.08 26.25
N GLU A 126 2.31 0.63 25.32
CA GLU A 126 0.92 0.34 24.96
C GLU A 126 0.76 -1.05 24.32
N LEU A 127 1.67 -1.44 23.45
CA LEU A 127 1.68 -2.79 22.87
C LEU A 127 1.88 -3.87 23.95
N CYS A 128 2.75 -3.62 24.93
CA CYS A 128 2.97 -4.51 26.05
C CYS A 128 1.70 -4.69 26.89
N ASP A 129 1.00 -3.59 27.19
CA ASP A 129 -0.22 -3.59 28.00
C ASP A 129 -1.40 -4.26 27.28
N ASN A 130 -1.54 -4.04 25.97
CA ASN A 130 -2.69 -4.52 25.19
C ASN A 130 -2.52 -5.94 24.64
N PHE A 131 -1.29 -6.41 24.41
CA PHE A 131 -1.05 -7.69 23.70
C PHE A 131 -0.10 -8.63 24.43
N ASP A 132 1.17 -8.25 24.58
CA ASP A 132 2.23 -9.23 24.88
C ASP A 132 2.37 -9.59 26.35
N ARG A 133 2.14 -8.63 27.26
CA ARG A 133 2.68 -8.66 28.64
C ARG A 133 4.18 -9.03 28.73
N ASP A 134 4.87 -8.99 27.60
CA ASP A 134 6.30 -9.18 27.43
C ASP A 134 6.83 -7.94 26.71
N ILE A 135 7.66 -7.19 27.43
CA ILE A 135 8.19 -5.93 26.94
C ILE A 135 9.14 -6.13 25.75
N GLN A 136 9.82 -7.29 25.65
CA GLN A 136 10.77 -7.52 24.58
C GLN A 136 10.09 -7.74 23.23
N SER A 137 9.01 -8.55 23.22
CA SER A 137 8.12 -8.68 22.05
C SER A 137 7.52 -7.34 21.66
N ALA A 138 7.00 -6.59 22.64
CA ALA A 138 6.37 -5.29 22.40
C ALA A 138 7.34 -4.27 21.79
N ILE A 139 8.60 -4.23 22.25
CA ILE A 139 9.66 -3.41 21.64
C ILE A 139 9.91 -3.82 20.19
N ASN A 140 10.01 -5.13 19.89
CA ASN A 140 10.24 -5.59 18.51
C ASN A 140 9.11 -5.16 17.56
N TYR A 141 7.85 -5.27 18.00
CA TYR A 141 6.71 -4.76 17.23
C TYR A 141 6.70 -3.24 17.11
N ALA A 142 7.02 -2.51 18.18
CA ALA A 142 7.13 -1.05 18.15
C ALA A 142 8.17 -0.60 17.12
N ASP A 143 9.35 -1.22 17.11
CA ASP A 143 10.43 -0.93 16.17
C ASP A 143 10.00 -1.22 14.73
N ALA A 144 9.35 -2.36 14.50
CA ALA A 144 8.85 -2.75 13.18
C ALA A 144 7.82 -1.72 12.65
N ILE A 145 6.84 -1.35 13.48
CA ILE A 145 5.78 -0.42 13.08
C ILE A 145 6.33 0.99 12.90
N CYS A 146 7.21 1.46 13.78
CA CYS A 146 7.88 2.75 13.63
C CYS A 146 8.71 2.80 12.34
N SER A 147 9.41 1.73 12.00
CA SER A 147 10.14 1.62 10.75
C SER A 147 9.22 1.74 9.53
N LEU A 148 8.04 1.09 9.55
CA LEU A 148 7.05 1.27 8.49
C LEU A 148 6.58 2.72 8.36
N LEU A 149 6.40 3.44 9.47
CA LEU A 149 5.99 4.85 9.47
C LEU A 149 7.09 5.82 9.01
N LEU A 150 8.36 5.42 9.09
CA LEU A 150 9.52 6.26 8.73
C LEU A 150 9.99 6.06 7.29
N VAL A 151 9.63 4.94 6.65
CA VAL A 151 10.06 4.62 5.29
C VAL A 151 9.30 5.44 4.25
N ASP A 152 9.98 5.89 3.19
CA ASP A 152 9.31 6.46 2.03
C ASP A 152 8.37 5.42 1.40
N HIS A 153 7.09 5.76 1.40
CA HIS A 153 6.04 4.93 0.85
C HIS A 153 6.02 4.92 -0.67
N GLY A 154 6.82 5.76 -1.34
CA GLY A 154 6.89 5.84 -2.80
C GLY A 154 5.52 6.08 -3.43
N TYR A 155 4.63 6.79 -2.71
CA TYR A 155 3.22 6.94 -3.06
C TYR A 155 3.04 7.78 -4.32
N PHE A 156 2.21 7.28 -5.23
CA PHE A 156 1.61 8.08 -6.27
C PHE A 156 0.23 7.55 -6.63
N ARG A 157 -0.59 8.38 -7.24
CA ARG A 157 -1.87 7.97 -7.83
C ARG A 157 -2.06 8.57 -9.20
N PHE A 158 -2.89 7.93 -10.01
CA PHE A 158 -3.37 8.42 -11.28
C PHE A 158 -4.88 8.59 -11.19
N ASP A 159 -5.39 9.76 -11.52
CA ASP A 159 -6.82 10.08 -11.45
C ASP A 159 -7.37 10.52 -12.83
N ASP A 160 -8.57 10.06 -13.15
CA ASP A 160 -9.48 10.61 -14.18
C ASP A 160 -10.50 11.52 -13.46
N ASP A 161 -10.18 12.81 -13.38
CA ASP A 161 -10.94 13.82 -12.63
C ASP A 161 -11.61 14.84 -13.56
N PRO A 162 -12.72 14.47 -14.23
CA PRO A 162 -13.45 15.40 -15.10
C PRO A 162 -14.13 16.53 -14.31
N LYS A 163 -14.37 16.35 -13.01
CA LYS A 163 -15.12 17.32 -12.18
C LYS A 163 -14.27 18.55 -11.83
N ASN A 164 -12.99 18.34 -11.54
CA ASN A 164 -12.08 19.43 -11.21
C ASN A 164 -11.17 19.86 -12.36
N ALA A 165 -11.34 19.27 -13.55
CA ALA A 165 -10.53 19.57 -14.74
C ALA A 165 -10.52 21.08 -15.06
N LYS A 166 -9.32 21.67 -15.10
CA LYS A 166 -9.06 23.08 -15.39
C LYS A 166 -7.86 23.22 -16.32
N ASP A 167 -8.03 22.73 -17.56
CA ASP A 167 -7.02 22.80 -18.61
C ASP A 167 -5.62 22.38 -18.07
N LYS A 168 -4.59 23.23 -18.22
CA LYS A 168 -3.22 22.95 -17.74
C LYS A 168 -3.03 23.12 -16.22
N VAL A 169 -3.98 23.75 -15.51
CA VAL A 169 -3.89 23.97 -14.06
C VAL A 169 -4.25 22.70 -13.29
N HIS A 170 -5.26 21.97 -13.77
CA HIS A 170 -5.66 20.67 -13.23
C HIS A 170 -6.07 19.76 -14.40
N PRO A 171 -5.11 19.06 -15.02
CA PRO A 171 -5.40 18.17 -16.14
C PRO A 171 -6.39 17.09 -15.73
N ARG A 172 -7.33 16.74 -16.60
CA ARG A 172 -8.33 15.69 -16.33
C ARG A 172 -7.65 14.38 -15.95
N TYR A 173 -6.67 13.96 -16.74
CA TYR A 173 -5.84 12.79 -16.44
C TYR A 173 -4.52 13.29 -15.87
N HIS A 174 -4.19 12.87 -14.66
CA HIS A 174 -2.94 13.30 -14.04
C HIS A 174 -2.42 12.28 -13.05
N PHE A 175 -1.10 12.28 -12.90
CA PHE A 175 -0.44 11.71 -11.74
C PHE A 175 -0.38 12.74 -10.62
N ASP A 176 -0.69 12.29 -9.42
CA ASP A 176 -0.34 12.95 -8.17
C ASP A 176 0.82 12.18 -7.52
N PHE A 177 1.93 12.87 -7.30
CA PHE A 177 3.06 12.35 -6.55
C PHE A 177 3.09 12.96 -5.16
N PHE A 178 3.52 12.13 -4.20
CA PHE A 178 3.62 12.45 -2.78
C PHE A 178 2.26 12.66 -2.11
N PHE A 179 2.08 12.09 -0.93
CA PHE A 179 0.81 12.16 -0.19
C PHE A 179 0.66 13.44 0.64
N ASN A 180 1.77 14.15 0.93
CA ASN A 180 1.72 15.37 1.72
C ASN A 180 1.25 16.55 0.87
N ASN A 181 0.16 17.20 1.27
CA ASN A 181 -0.43 18.35 0.58
C ASN A 181 0.54 19.51 0.32
N SER A 182 1.55 19.69 1.19
CA SER A 182 2.54 20.77 1.04
C SER A 182 3.63 20.48 0.01
N THR A 183 3.79 19.20 -0.38
CA THR A 183 4.85 18.76 -1.28
C THR A 183 4.30 18.04 -2.51
N ASN A 184 2.98 17.95 -2.66
CA ASN A 184 2.39 17.25 -3.79
C ASN A 184 2.73 17.96 -5.10
N VAL A 185 3.01 17.16 -6.12
CA VAL A 185 3.24 17.67 -7.47
C VAL A 185 2.44 16.82 -8.44
N LYS A 186 2.01 17.45 -9.53
CA LYS A 186 1.15 16.81 -10.53
C LYS A 186 1.80 16.80 -11.90
N ILE A 187 1.59 15.73 -12.65
CA ILE A 187 1.95 15.66 -14.07
C ILE A 187 0.72 15.23 -14.84
N GLY A 188 0.27 16.08 -15.77
CA GLY A 188 -0.87 15.78 -16.64
C GLY A 188 -0.52 14.79 -17.75
N CYS A 189 -1.52 14.06 -18.21
CA CYS A 189 -1.45 13.24 -19.42
C CYS A 189 -2.60 13.62 -20.36
N ASN A 190 -2.35 13.56 -21.67
CA ASN A 190 -3.37 13.85 -22.68
C ASN A 190 -4.39 12.71 -22.84
N THR A 191 -4.05 11.50 -22.39
CA THR A 191 -4.89 10.30 -22.51
C THR A 191 -5.12 9.64 -21.16
N ARG A 192 -6.21 8.86 -21.06
CA ARG A 192 -6.42 7.97 -19.93
C ARG A 192 -5.43 6.81 -20.00
N LEU A 193 -4.76 6.52 -18.90
CA LEU A 193 -3.87 5.38 -18.80
C LEU A 193 -4.65 4.13 -18.36
N ASP A 194 -4.26 2.99 -18.90
CA ASP A 194 -4.80 1.68 -18.56
C ASP A 194 -3.79 0.88 -17.71
N GLU A 195 -4.15 -0.36 -17.38
CA GLU A 195 -3.33 -1.27 -16.58
C GLU A 195 -1.96 -1.55 -17.21
N SER A 196 -1.90 -1.59 -18.55
CA SER A 196 -0.69 -1.98 -19.27
C SER A 196 0.44 -0.99 -19.02
N PHE A 197 0.11 0.30 -18.91
CA PHE A 197 1.07 1.35 -18.55
C PHE A 197 1.78 1.04 -17.22
N PHE A 198 1.03 0.61 -16.19
CA PHE A 198 1.62 0.33 -14.88
C PHE A 198 2.44 -0.96 -14.84
N LEU A 199 2.02 -1.98 -15.61
CA LEU A 199 2.81 -3.20 -15.76
C LEU A 199 4.17 -2.92 -16.40
N GLU A 200 4.20 -2.10 -17.44
CA GLU A 200 5.45 -1.65 -18.08
C GLU A 200 6.27 -0.74 -17.15
N LEU A 201 5.61 0.15 -16.40
CA LEU A 201 6.27 1.05 -15.44
C LEU A 201 7.01 0.27 -14.35
N PHE A 202 6.45 -0.84 -13.87
CA PHE A 202 7.03 -1.63 -12.78
C PHE A 202 8.04 -2.67 -13.27
N ASP A 203 7.94 -3.10 -14.54
CA ASP A 203 8.87 -4.04 -15.12
C ASP A 203 10.19 -3.38 -15.53
N VAL A 204 11.24 -3.64 -14.76
CA VAL A 204 12.59 -3.12 -15.06
C VAL A 204 13.13 -3.56 -16.41
N ASN A 205 12.64 -4.68 -16.96
CA ASN A 205 13.09 -5.26 -18.22
C ASN A 205 12.29 -4.75 -19.43
N LYS A 206 11.29 -3.91 -19.22
CA LYS A 206 10.54 -3.21 -20.27
C LYS A 206 11.10 -1.82 -20.50
N ASP A 207 10.85 -1.28 -21.69
CA ASP A 207 11.07 0.13 -21.96
C ASP A 207 10.19 0.99 -21.05
N ARG A 208 10.68 2.18 -20.66
CA ARG A 208 9.93 3.06 -19.77
C ARG A 208 8.80 3.71 -20.57
N PRO A 209 7.54 3.62 -20.11
CA PRO A 209 6.45 4.28 -20.80
C PRO A 209 6.58 5.79 -20.67
N TYR A 210 6.22 6.51 -21.73
CA TYR A 210 6.20 7.97 -21.76
C TYR A 210 4.78 8.48 -21.51
N LEU A 211 4.68 9.65 -20.88
CA LEU A 211 3.43 10.39 -20.82
C LEU A 211 3.23 11.13 -22.14
N ALA A 212 2.11 10.86 -22.81
CA ALA A 212 1.71 11.53 -24.05
C ALA A 212 1.08 12.89 -23.80
#